data_AF-A0A6C0I9R1-F1
#
_entry.id   AF-A0A6C0I9R1-F1
#
_cell.length_a   1.000
_cell.length_b   1.000
_cell.length_c   1.000
_cell.angle_alpha   90.00
_cell.angle_beta   90.00
_cell.angle_gamma   90.00
#
_symmetry.space_group_name_H-M   'P 1'
#
loop_
_entity.id
_entity.type
_entity.pdbx_description
1 polymer ?
#
loop_
_entity_poly.entity_id
_entity_poly.type
_entity_poly.pdbx_seq_one_letter_code
_entity_poly.pdbx_strand_id
1 'polypeptide(L)'
;MAEELSDVTEKVKEYAELSKTIKITQEKLKVLNKKKKILYKEVVPKLKTSNVTRCNLPFGTLKVVKTKRKVAPNKGSMKDRYISFFNTIAISQEYHSASPEERAELLFKFIYVDSVEFKEEHSISMTYSKEFKDQFKQLSI
;
A
#
# COMPACT_ATOMS: atom_id res chain seq x y z
N MET A 1 -2.69 -8.13 -58.02
CA MET A 1 -3.94 -8.56 -57.36
C MET A 1 -3.85 -9.90 -56.64
N ALA A 2 -3.27 -10.97 -57.22
CA ALA A 2 -3.16 -12.26 -56.52
C ALA A 2 -2.09 -12.30 -55.41
N GLU A 3 -0.95 -11.63 -55.60
CA GLU A 3 0.14 -11.56 -54.60
C GLU A 3 -0.23 -10.70 -53.37
N GLU A 4 -0.94 -9.59 -53.57
CA GLU A 4 -1.39 -8.73 -52.47
C GLU A 4 -2.42 -9.41 -51.56
N LEU A 5 -3.28 -10.29 -52.09
CA LEU A 5 -4.20 -11.07 -51.26
C LEU A 5 -3.49 -12.15 -50.43
N SER A 6 -2.38 -12.69 -50.94
CA SER A 6 -1.58 -13.70 -50.23
C SER A 6 -0.90 -13.10 -49.00
N ASP A 7 -0.25 -11.94 -49.16
CA ASP A 7 0.45 -11.24 -48.08
C ASP A 7 -0.52 -10.79 -46.96
N VAL A 8 -1.69 -10.26 -47.34
CA VAL A 8 -2.73 -9.90 -46.36
C VAL A 8 -3.21 -11.13 -45.57
N THR A 9 -3.34 -12.29 -46.22
CA THR A 9 -3.81 -13.52 -45.55
C THR A 9 -2.78 -14.03 -44.54
N GLU A 10 -1.48 -13.94 -44.85
CA GLU A 10 -0.40 -14.30 -43.92
C GLU A 10 -0.34 -13.34 -42.73
N LYS A 11 -0.47 -12.04 -42.97
CA LYS A 11 -0.51 -11.03 -41.90
C LYS A 11 -1.71 -11.19 -40.97
N VAL A 12 -2.87 -11.57 -41.50
CA VAL A 12 -4.07 -11.87 -40.69
C VAL A 12 -3.86 -13.11 -39.82
N LYS A 13 -3.19 -14.15 -40.32
CA LYS A 13 -2.83 -15.33 -39.51
C LYS A 13 -1.85 -14.97 -38.39
N GLU A 14 -0.82 -14.20 -38.70
CA GLU A 14 0.15 -13.70 -37.72
C GLU A 14 -0.54 -12.88 -36.62
N TYR A 15 -1.44 -11.97 -37.00
CA TYR A 15 -2.25 -11.18 -36.07
C TYR A 15 -3.11 -12.06 -35.14
N ALA A 16 -3.75 -13.09 -35.70
CA ALA A 16 -4.61 -14.00 -34.92
C ALA A 16 -3.80 -14.81 -33.89
N GLU A 17 -2.63 -15.32 -34.28
CA GLU A 17 -1.73 -16.05 -33.37
C GLU A 17 -1.13 -15.14 -32.29
N LEU A 18 -0.75 -13.90 -32.63
CA LEU A 18 -0.32 -12.90 -31.64
C LEU A 18 -1.45 -12.58 -30.66
N SER A 19 -2.67 -12.37 -31.15
CA SER A 19 -3.85 -12.09 -30.31
C SER A 19 -4.15 -13.23 -29.33
N LYS A 20 -4.05 -14.48 -29.81
CA LYS A 20 -4.18 -15.68 -28.98
C LYS A 20 -3.09 -15.74 -27.90
N THR A 21 -1.84 -15.48 -28.28
CA THR A 21 -0.69 -15.48 -27.36
C THR A 21 -0.83 -14.40 -26.27
N ILE A 22 -1.29 -13.21 -26.64
CA ILE A 22 -1.58 -12.11 -25.71
C ILE A 22 -2.64 -12.57 -24.69
N LYS A 23 -3.76 -13.14 -25.15
CA LYS A 23 -4.84 -13.59 -24.28
C LYS A 23 -4.38 -14.67 -23.30
N ILE A 24 -3.62 -15.67 -23.77
CA ILE A 24 -3.05 -16.71 -22.91
C ILE A 24 -2.11 -16.09 -21.86
N THR A 25 -1.27 -15.14 -22.27
CA THR A 25 -0.31 -14.48 -21.38
C THR A 25 -1.01 -13.64 -20.32
N GLN A 26 -2.09 -12.93 -20.69
CA GLN A 26 -2.91 -12.17 -19.75
C GLN A 26 -3.54 -13.08 -18.68
N GLU A 27 -4.06 -14.24 -19.06
CA GLU A 27 -4.62 -15.20 -18.10
C GLU A 27 -3.54 -15.76 -17.16
N LYS A 28 -2.36 -16.12 -17.68
CA LYS A 28 -1.21 -16.53 -16.85
C LYS A 28 -0.81 -15.42 -15.88
N LEU A 29 -0.81 -14.16 -16.31
CA LEU A 29 -0.48 -13.00 -15.48
C LEU A 29 -1.51 -12.79 -14.36
N LYS A 30 -2.81 -13.00 -14.63
CA LYS A 30 -3.86 -12.98 -13.58
C LYS A 30 -3.59 -14.05 -12.52
N VAL A 31 -3.25 -15.27 -12.92
CA VAL A 31 -2.93 -16.37 -11.99
C VAL A 31 -1.71 -16.03 -11.14
N LEU A 32 -0.63 -15.52 -11.75
CA LEU A 32 0.59 -15.12 -11.04
C LEU A 32 0.31 -13.98 -10.04
N ASN A 33 -0.48 -12.98 -10.43
CA ASN A 33 -0.88 -11.90 -9.54
C ASN A 33 -1.73 -12.40 -8.35
N LYS A 34 -2.61 -13.38 -8.57
CA LYS A 34 -3.37 -14.01 -7.49
C LYS A 34 -2.44 -14.75 -6.52
N LYS A 35 -1.51 -15.56 -7.03
CA LYS A 35 -0.50 -16.25 -6.19
C LYS A 35 0.37 -15.27 -5.41
N LYS A 36 0.82 -14.18 -6.04
CA LYS A 36 1.57 -13.11 -5.39
C LYS A 36 0.81 -12.50 -4.21
N LYS A 37 -0.50 -12.24 -4.37
CA LYS A 37 -1.36 -11.72 -3.29
C LYS A 37 -1.52 -12.71 -2.14
N ILE A 38 -1.63 -14.01 -2.43
CA ILE A 38 -1.72 -15.06 -1.40
C ILE A 38 -0.42 -15.11 -0.60
N LEU A 39 0.73 -15.23 -1.27
CA LEU A 39 2.04 -15.26 -0.63
C LEU A 39 2.33 -14.00 0.17
N TYR A 40 1.89 -12.82 -0.30
CA TYR A 40 2.02 -11.57 0.45
C TYR A 40 1.37 -11.67 1.84
N LYS A 41 0.18 -12.28 1.93
CA LYS A 41 -0.52 -12.48 3.21
C LYS A 41 0.20 -13.43 4.15
N GLU A 42 1.03 -14.34 3.63
CA GLU A 42 1.81 -15.27 4.45
C GLU A 42 3.18 -14.73 4.84
N VAL A 43 3.84 -14.00 3.94
CA VAL A 43 5.23 -13.53 4.11
C VAL A 43 5.28 -12.28 5.00
N VAL A 44 4.37 -11.32 4.83
CA VAL A 44 4.38 -10.08 5.64
C VAL A 44 4.28 -10.36 7.14
N PRO A 45 3.35 -11.20 7.63
CA PRO A 45 3.27 -11.49 9.06
C PRO A 45 4.51 -12.21 9.58
N LYS A 46 5.06 -13.16 8.81
CA LYS A 46 6.27 -13.90 9.19
C LYS A 46 7.48 -12.99 9.32
N LEU A 47 7.67 -12.06 8.37
CA LEU A 47 8.74 -11.06 8.43
C LEU A 47 8.56 -10.09 9.61
N LYS A 48 7.31 -9.75 9.95
CA LYS A 48 7.00 -8.96 11.14
C LYS A 48 7.41 -9.69 12.42
N THR A 49 7.07 -10.97 12.55
CA THR A 49 7.41 -11.77 13.75
C THR A 49 8.90 -12.02 13.90
N SER A 50 9.64 -12.16 12.79
CA SER A 50 11.07 -12.45 12.82
C SER A 50 11.96 -11.21 12.86
N ASN A 51 11.39 -9.99 12.90
CA ASN A 51 12.12 -8.72 12.82
C ASN A 51 13.03 -8.57 11.58
N VAL A 52 12.78 -9.34 10.52
CA VAL A 52 13.55 -9.26 9.28
C VAL A 52 13.08 -8.07 8.46
N THR A 53 13.94 -7.05 8.33
CA THR A 53 13.63 -5.80 7.62
C THR A 53 14.02 -5.82 6.15
N ARG A 54 14.92 -6.73 5.74
CA ARG A 54 15.45 -6.83 4.39
C ARG A 54 15.76 -8.29 4.02
N CYS A 55 15.36 -8.70 2.82
CA CYS A 55 15.76 -9.96 2.20
C CYS A 55 16.40 -9.66 0.84
N ASN A 56 17.63 -10.11 0.61
CA ASN A 56 18.28 -10.02 -0.68
C ASN A 56 17.87 -11.23 -1.55
N LEU A 57 17.56 -10.97 -2.80
CA LEU A 57 17.16 -11.95 -3.80
C LEU A 57 18.14 -11.87 -4.99
N PRO A 58 18.26 -12.94 -5.80
CA PRO A 58 19.15 -12.93 -6.97
C PRO A 58 18.90 -11.77 -7.94
N PHE A 59 17.65 -11.31 -8.05
CA PHE A 59 17.22 -10.26 -8.98
C PHE A 59 16.85 -8.94 -8.27
N GLY A 60 17.09 -8.80 -6.97
CA GLY A 60 16.67 -7.61 -6.25
C GLY A 60 16.71 -7.68 -4.74
N THR A 61 15.97 -6.79 -4.11
CA THR A 61 15.85 -6.72 -2.65
C THR A 61 14.40 -6.50 -2.27
N LEU A 62 13.95 -7.28 -1.30
CA LEU A 62 12.65 -7.16 -0.66
C LEU A 62 12.84 -6.46 0.69
N LYS A 63 12.15 -5.34 0.92
CA LYS A 63 12.22 -4.56 2.17
C LYS A 63 10.86 -4.48 2.83
N VAL A 64 10.83 -4.63 4.15
CA VAL A 64 9.65 -4.33 4.95
C VAL A 64 9.63 -2.83 5.23
N VAL A 65 8.62 -2.15 4.71
CA VAL A 65 8.41 -0.72 4.92
C VAL A 65 7.43 -0.57 6.06
N LYS A 66 7.85 0.13 7.11
CA LYS A 66 6.98 0.54 8.23
C LYS A 66 6.50 1.94 7.95
N THR A 67 5.20 2.12 7.73
CA THR A 67 4.58 3.44 7.63
C THR A 67 3.79 3.71 8.90
N LYS A 68 4.00 4.90 9.49
CA LYS A 68 3.15 5.41 10.57
C LYS A 68 2.26 6.48 9.96
N ARG A 69 0.94 6.31 10.05
CA ARG A 69 -0.02 7.32 9.60
C ARG A 69 -0.83 7.82 10.78
N LYS A 70 -1.03 9.13 10.84
CA LYS A 70 -1.99 9.74 11.77
C LYS A 70 -3.39 9.26 11.39
N VAL A 71 -4.13 8.76 12.37
CA VAL A 71 -5.53 8.38 12.20
C VAL A 71 -6.37 9.55 12.67
N ALA A 72 -7.17 10.10 11.76
CA ALA A 72 -8.18 11.07 12.14
C ALA A 72 -9.18 10.42 13.10
N PRO A 73 -9.63 11.12 14.15
CA PRO A 73 -10.65 10.61 15.05
C PRO A 73 -11.89 10.19 14.25
N ASN A 74 -12.44 9.02 14.55
CA ASN A 74 -13.68 8.56 13.93
C ASN A 74 -14.84 8.73 14.92
N LYS A 75 -16.08 8.70 14.41
CA LYS A 75 -17.28 8.94 15.24
C LYS A 75 -17.37 8.02 16.47
N GLY A 76 -16.85 6.79 16.37
CA GLY A 76 -16.83 5.84 17.49
C GLY A 76 -15.83 6.24 18.57
N SER A 77 -14.60 6.58 18.18
CA SER A 77 -13.54 6.94 19.13
C SER A 77 -13.70 8.35 19.74
N MET A 78 -14.50 9.22 19.12
CA MET A 78 -14.77 10.56 19.66
C MET A 78 -15.43 10.51 21.04
N LYS A 79 -16.37 9.59 21.26
CA LYS A 79 -17.04 9.44 22.56
C LYS A 79 -16.03 9.16 23.67
N ASP A 80 -15.14 8.21 23.46
CA ASP A 80 -14.13 7.83 24.44
C ASP A 80 -13.12 8.97 24.67
N ARG A 81 -12.78 9.74 23.63
CA ARG A 81 -11.92 10.92 23.72
C ARG A 81 -12.55 12.03 24.56
N TYR A 82 -13.85 12.31 24.37
CA TYR A 82 -14.57 13.27 25.21
C TYR A 82 -14.59 12.82 26.68
N ILE A 83 -14.94 11.55 26.92
CA ILE A 83 -14.94 10.99 28.29
C ILE A 83 -13.55 11.12 28.91
N SER A 84 -12.50 10.76 28.18
CA SER A 84 -11.11 10.88 28.64
C SER A 84 -10.74 12.32 28.99
N PHE A 85 -11.11 13.29 28.13
CA PHE A 85 -10.89 14.71 28.40
C PHE A 85 -11.52 15.15 29.73
N PHE A 86 -12.79 14.81 29.93
CA PHE A 86 -13.52 15.19 31.14
C PHE A 86 -13.02 14.49 32.40
N ASN A 87 -12.43 13.30 32.24
CA ASN A 87 -11.82 12.55 33.34
C ASN A 87 -10.36 12.92 33.62
N THR A 88 -9.73 13.78 32.81
CA THR A 88 -8.31 14.11 32.95
C THR A 88 -8.09 15.62 32.97
N ILE A 89 -8.19 16.28 31.82
CA ILE A 89 -7.94 17.71 31.66
C ILE A 89 -9.01 18.55 32.34
N ALA A 90 -10.29 18.18 32.21
CA ALA A 90 -11.37 19.02 32.71
C ALA A 90 -11.51 19.04 34.24
N ILE A 91 -10.78 18.17 34.94
CA ILE A 91 -10.72 18.16 36.41
C ILE A 91 -9.72 19.20 36.93
N SER A 92 -8.82 19.69 36.06
CA SER A 92 -7.80 20.64 36.47
C SER A 92 -8.41 21.99 36.85
N GLN A 93 -7.80 22.62 37.85
CA GLN A 93 -8.19 23.97 38.26
C GLN A 93 -7.99 24.97 37.11
N GLU A 94 -6.98 24.74 36.27
CA GLU A 94 -6.69 25.52 35.05
C GLU A 94 -7.88 25.53 34.08
N TYR A 95 -8.51 24.37 33.83
CA TYR A 95 -9.69 24.28 32.99
C TYR A 95 -10.87 25.05 33.60
N HIS A 96 -11.08 24.94 34.91
CA HIS A 96 -12.16 25.62 35.61
C HIS A 96 -11.95 27.13 35.79
N SER A 97 -10.71 27.61 35.79
CA SER A 97 -10.41 29.05 35.82
C SER A 97 -10.41 29.70 34.44
N ALA A 98 -10.33 28.92 33.37
CA ALA A 98 -10.26 29.43 32.00
C ALA A 98 -11.61 29.97 31.49
N SER A 99 -11.52 30.90 30.54
CA SER A 99 -12.67 31.41 29.77
C SER A 99 -13.32 30.32 28.90
N PRO A 100 -14.59 30.49 28.46
CA PRO A 100 -15.24 29.54 27.56
C PRO A 100 -14.44 29.23 26.28
N GLU A 101 -13.80 30.25 25.70
CA GLU A 101 -12.98 30.13 24.49
C GLU A 101 -11.74 29.27 24.74
N GLU A 102 -11.03 29.52 25.84
CA GLU A 102 -9.85 28.75 26.22
C GLU A 102 -10.20 27.29 26.55
N ARG A 103 -11.34 27.05 27.20
CA ARG A 103 -11.85 25.68 27.45
C ARG A 103 -12.15 24.94 26.15
N ALA A 104 -12.71 25.63 25.16
CA ALA A 104 -12.98 25.05 23.85
C ALA A 104 -11.68 24.71 23.10
N GLU A 105 -10.67 25.58 23.18
CA GLU A 105 -9.35 25.36 22.59
C GLU A 105 -8.63 24.16 23.26
N LEU A 106 -8.69 24.06 24.59
CA LEU A 106 -8.13 22.92 25.32
C LEU A 106 -8.76 21.59 24.91
N LEU A 107 -10.09 21.57 24.73
CA LEU A 107 -10.81 20.41 24.25
C LEU A 107 -10.42 20.05 22.81
N PHE A 108 -10.34 21.05 21.93
CA PHE A 108 -9.92 20.87 20.55
C PHE A 108 -8.52 20.29 20.46
N LYS A 109 -7.57 20.88 21.18
CA LYS A 109 -6.18 20.43 21.23
C LYS A 109 -6.06 19.01 21.76
N PHE A 110 -6.76 18.69 22.85
CA PHE A 110 -6.74 17.35 23.41
C PHE A 110 -7.23 16.30 22.40
N ILE A 111 -8.33 16.56 21.69
CA ILE A 111 -8.93 15.59 20.77
C ILE A 111 -8.13 15.42 19.48
N TYR A 112 -7.66 16.52 18.90
CA TYR A 112 -7.11 16.54 17.54
C TYR A 112 -5.59 16.68 17.46
N VAL A 113 -4.92 17.03 18.56
CA VAL A 113 -3.47 17.23 18.60
C VAL A 113 -2.82 16.23 19.55
N ASP A 114 -3.28 16.17 20.79
CA ASP A 114 -2.58 15.41 21.84
C ASP A 114 -3.00 13.93 21.87
N SER A 115 -4.28 13.64 21.60
CA SER A 115 -4.81 12.26 21.55
C SER A 115 -4.70 11.62 20.16
N VAL A 116 -3.78 12.08 19.29
CA VAL A 116 -3.69 11.55 17.92
C VAL A 116 -3.19 10.11 17.95
N GLU A 117 -4.02 9.21 17.43
CA GLU A 117 -3.64 7.80 17.28
C GLU A 117 -2.80 7.64 16.01
N PHE A 118 -1.77 6.82 16.11
CA PHE A 118 -0.95 6.43 14.97
C PHE A 118 -1.22 4.97 14.63
N LYS A 119 -1.59 4.72 13.38
CA LYS A 119 -1.69 3.36 12.86
C LYS A 119 -0.38 3.01 12.17
N GLU A 120 0.24 1.95 12.64
CA GLU A 120 1.40 1.36 11.98
C GLU A 120 0.94 0.35 10.92
N GLU A 121 1.33 0.59 9.67
CA GLU A 121 1.12 -0.35 8.58
C GLU A 121 2.47 -0.88 8.12
N HIS A 122 2.54 -2.20 7.89
CA HIS A 122 3.73 -2.86 7.39
C HIS A 122 3.43 -3.34 5.97
N SER A 123 4.25 -2.94 5.01
CA SER A 123 4.16 -3.41 3.64
C SER A 123 5.49 -3.94 3.15
N ILE A 124 5.47 -4.68 2.05
CA ILE A 124 6.68 -5.14 1.37
C ILE A 124 6.89 -4.31 0.10
N SER A 125 8.08 -3.76 -0.03
CA SER A 125 8.57 -3.13 -1.26
C SER A 125 9.63 -4.02 -1.92
N MET A 126 9.56 -4.18 -3.24
CA MET A 126 10.55 -4.90 -4.03
C MET A 126 11.31 -3.90 -4.90
N THR A 127 12.63 -3.96 -4.86
CA THR A 127 13.51 -3.21 -5.76
C THR A 127 14.30 -4.19 -6.61
N TYR A 128 14.18 -4.10 -7.93
CA TYR A 128 14.97 -4.92 -8.85
C TYR A 128 16.41 -4.41 -9.00
N SER A 129 17.35 -5.32 -9.21
CA SER A 129 18.74 -4.98 -9.51
C SER A 129 18.85 -4.24 -10.84
N LYS A 130 19.98 -3.54 -11.06
CA LYS A 130 20.20 -2.76 -12.27
C LYS A 130 20.26 -3.69 -13.49
N GLU A 131 20.99 -4.79 -13.36
CA GLU A 131 21.18 -5.82 -14.39
C GLU A 131 19.85 -6.39 -14.85
N PHE A 132 18.97 -6.70 -13.89
CA PHE A 132 17.64 -7.23 -14.20
C PHE A 132 16.77 -6.18 -14.94
N LYS A 133 16.81 -4.91 -14.53
CA LYS A 133 16.06 -3.84 -15.21
C LYS A 133 16.55 -3.60 -16.64
N ASP A 134 17.85 -3.71 -16.87
CA ASP A 134 18.44 -3.46 -18.18
C ASP A 134 18.06 -4.55 -19.19
N GLN A 135 17.84 -5.80 -18.75
CA GLN A 135 17.28 -6.87 -19.58
C GLN A 135 15.85 -6.57 -20.08
N PHE A 136 15.00 -5.94 -19.26
CA PHE A 136 13.64 -5.58 -19.68
C PHE A 136 13.61 -4.44 -20.70
N LYS A 137 14.54 -3.49 -20.61
CA LYS A 137 14.63 -2.38 -21.57
C LYS A 137 15.01 -2.88 -22.96
N GLN A 138 15.82 -3.93 -23.05
CA GLN A 138 16.21 -4.54 -24.33
C GLN A 138 15.05 -5.29 -25.02
N LEU A 139 14.02 -5.71 -24.27
CA LEU A 139 12.81 -6.33 -24.81
C LEU A 139 11.78 -5.32 -25.34
N SER A 140 12.01 -4.01 -25.13
CA SER A 140 11.06 -2.94 -25.48
C SER A 140 11.39 -2.25 -26.81
N ILE A 141 12.26 -2.86 -27.62
CA ILE A 141 12.71 -2.39 -28.94
C ILE A 141 12.00 -3.19 -30.02
#